data_AF-D7VTZ3-F1
#
_entry.id   AF-D7VTZ3-F1
#
_cell.length_a   1.000
_cell.length_b   1.000
_cell.length_c   1.000
_cell.angle_alpha   90.00
_cell.angle_beta   90.00
_cell.angle_gamma   90.00
#
_symmetry.space_group_name_H-M   'P 1'
#
loop_
_entity.id
_entity.type
_entity.pdbx_description
1 polymer ?
#
loop_
_entity_poly.entity_id
_entity_poly.type
_entity_poly.pdbx_seq_one_letter_code
_entity_poly.pdbx_strand_id
1 'polypeptide(L)'
;MKKIFFYILSVILNIGLYFLLQIIASFVQFGLFGSGNVTANKTVLVSLVFLILQVLLLLFLYKKKILLKDITLLILNVLITVCLFLYFVVYLANN
;
A
#
# COMPACT_ATOMS: atom_id res chain seq x y z
N MET A 1 -13.75 5.70 23.60
CA MET A 1 -12.59 4.76 23.64
C MET A 1 -12.64 3.70 22.52
N LYS A 2 -13.70 2.88 22.38
CA LYS A 2 -13.76 1.82 21.36
C LYS A 2 -13.54 2.29 19.92
N LYS A 3 -14.09 3.45 19.51
CA LYS A 3 -13.91 4.02 18.16
C LYS A 3 -12.45 4.37 17.85
N ILE A 4 -11.76 5.04 18.77
CA ILE A 4 -10.34 5.44 18.62
C ILE A 4 -9.45 4.20 18.47
N PHE A 5 -9.74 3.14 19.24
CA PHE A 5 -9.02 1.86 19.11
C PHE A 5 -9.16 1.26 17.70
N PHE A 6 -10.37 1.22 17.13
CA PHE A 6 -10.57 0.74 15.75
C PHE A 6 -9.86 1.62 14.70
N TYR A 7 -9.79 2.93 14.93
CA TYR A 7 -9.09 3.86 14.04
C TYR A 7 -7.59 3.57 14.01
N ILE A 8 -6.96 3.48 15.20
CA ILE A 8 -5.55 3.15 15.34
C ILE A 8 -5.26 1.77 14.74
N LEU A 9 -6.08 0.78 15.06
CA LEU A 9 -5.94 -0.58 14.54
C LEU A 9 -6.02 -0.61 13.01
N SER A 10 -6.96 0.12 12.41
CA SER A 10 -7.09 0.21 10.95
C SER A 10 -5.86 0.83 10.30
N VAL A 11 -5.28 1.87 10.91
CA VAL A 11 -4.07 2.52 10.39
C VAL A 11 -2.87 1.58 10.47
N ILE A 12 -2.67 0.92 11.62
CA ILE A 12 -1.58 -0.05 11.80
C ILE A 12 -1.72 -1.20 10.79
N LEU A 13 -2.92 -1.74 10.62
CA LEU A 13 -3.19 -2.80 9.65
C LEU A 13 -2.93 -2.33 8.22
N ASN A 14 -3.28 -1.10 7.87
CA ASN A 14 -3.00 -0.56 6.53
C ASN A 14 -1.49 -0.40 6.28
N ILE A 15 -0.74 0.10 7.26
CA ILE A 15 0.73 0.21 7.16
C ILE A 15 1.36 -1.18 7.05
N GLY A 16 0.92 -2.14 7.88
CA GLY A 16 1.40 -3.52 7.81
C GLY A 16 1.09 -4.17 6.46
N LEU A 17 -0.12 -3.96 5.94
CA LEU A 17 -0.53 -4.44 4.62
C LEU A 17 0.32 -3.81 3.50
N TYR A 18 0.66 -2.52 3.61
CA TYR A 18 1.54 -1.85 2.66
C TYR A 18 2.89 -2.56 2.55
N PHE A 19 3.57 -2.76 3.67
CA PHE A 19 4.87 -3.43 3.67
C PHE A 19 4.79 -4.88 3.20
N LEU A 20 3.73 -5.61 3.58
CA LEU A 20 3.49 -6.97 3.12
C LEU A 20 3.34 -7.00 1.58
N LEU A 21 2.57 -6.09 1.02
CA LEU A 21 2.39 -5.99 -0.44
C LEU A 21 3.69 -5.60 -1.15
N GLN A 22 4.50 -4.72 -0.58
CA GLN A 22 5.82 -4.38 -1.15
C GLN A 22 6.80 -5.56 -1.12
N ILE A 23 6.77 -6.38 -0.07
CA ILE A 23 7.57 -7.62 -0.03
C ILE A 23 7.14 -8.57 -1.17
N ILE A 24 5.83 -8.76 -1.35
CA ILE A 24 5.31 -9.58 -2.46
C ILE A 24 5.71 -8.96 -3.81
N ALA A 25 5.63 -7.64 -3.94
CA ALA A 25 6.03 -6.92 -5.14
C ALA A 25 7.50 -7.21 -5.52
N SER A 26 8.41 -7.22 -4.53
CA SER A 26 9.83 -7.58 -4.74
C SER A 26 10.00 -9.01 -5.24
N PHE A 27 9.24 -9.97 -4.72
CA PHE A 27 9.26 -11.35 -5.22
C PHE A 27 8.71 -11.46 -6.64
N VAL A 28 7.61 -10.77 -6.94
CA VAL A 28 7.03 -10.73 -8.29
C VAL A 28 8.01 -10.09 -9.27
N GLN A 29 8.65 -8.99 -8.88
CA GLN A 29 9.65 -8.31 -9.69
C GLN A 29 10.85 -9.23 -9.98
N PHE A 30 11.34 -9.94 -8.97
CA PHE A 30 12.39 -10.93 -9.13
C PHE A 30 11.98 -12.07 -10.07
N GLY A 31 10.75 -12.60 -9.92
CA GLY A 31 10.22 -13.68 -10.77
C GLY A 31 10.00 -13.26 -12.23
N LEU A 32 9.54 -12.03 -12.47
CA LEU A 32 9.24 -11.53 -13.82
C LEU A 32 10.48 -11.07 -14.58
N PHE A 33 11.45 -10.44 -13.91
CA PHE A 33 12.58 -9.79 -14.57
C PHE A 33 13.95 -10.41 -14.27
N GLY A 34 14.03 -11.34 -13.31
CA GLY A 34 15.29 -11.93 -12.85
C GLY A 34 16.18 -10.95 -12.08
N SER A 35 17.33 -11.42 -11.60
CA SER A 35 18.29 -10.62 -10.82
C SER A 35 19.05 -9.57 -11.63
N GLY A 36 19.07 -9.66 -12.97
CA GLY A 36 19.97 -8.88 -13.83
C GLY A 36 19.34 -7.72 -14.59
N ASN A 37 18.00 -7.54 -14.56
CA ASN A 37 17.31 -6.63 -15.49
C ASN A 37 16.31 -5.67 -14.82
N VAL A 38 16.50 -5.45 -13.51
CA VAL A 38 15.74 -4.53 -12.69
C VAL A 38 16.22 -3.09 -12.93
N THR A 39 15.46 -2.36 -13.73
CA THR A 39 15.62 -0.91 -13.93
C THR A 39 14.65 -0.15 -13.03
N ALA A 40 15.02 1.06 -12.61
CA ALA A 40 14.20 1.90 -11.73
C ALA A 40 12.76 2.08 -12.24
N ASN A 41 12.58 2.28 -13.56
CA ASN A 41 11.25 2.36 -14.18
C ASN A 41 10.39 1.11 -13.98
N LYS A 42 10.98 -0.09 -14.06
CA LYS A 42 10.24 -1.34 -13.85
C LYS A 42 9.85 -1.51 -12.38
N THR A 43 10.73 -1.12 -11.46
CA THR A 43 10.43 -1.12 -10.02
C THR A 43 9.25 -0.21 -9.71
N VAL A 44 9.28 1.04 -10.21
CA VAL A 44 8.19 2.01 -10.01
C VAL A 44 6.88 1.48 -10.59
N LEU A 45 6.92 0.86 -11.77
CA LEU A 45 5.72 0.31 -12.42
C LEU A 45 5.11 -0.86 -11.62
N VAL A 46 5.92 -1.81 -11.15
CA VAL A 46 5.44 -2.92 -10.32
C VAL A 46 4.87 -2.39 -9.01
N SER A 47 5.57 -1.49 -8.31
CA SER A 47 5.09 -0.88 -7.07
C SER A 47 3.80 -0.07 -7.28
N LEU A 48 3.61 0.56 -8.44
CA LEU A 48 2.40 1.31 -8.77
C LEU A 48 1.20 0.36 -8.95
N VAL A 49 1.40 -0.82 -9.54
CA VAL A 49 0.35 -1.86 -9.63
C VAL A 49 -0.06 -2.32 -8.23
N PHE A 50 0.89 -2.53 -7.32
CA PHE A 50 0.61 -2.91 -5.93
C PHE A 50 -0.03 -1.79 -5.11
N LEU A 51 0.29 -0.52 -5.39
CA LEU A 51 -0.42 0.63 -4.82
C LEU A 51 -1.91 0.60 -5.22
N ILE A 52 -2.20 0.43 -6.51
CA ILE A 52 -3.58 0.35 -7.01
C ILE A 52 -4.30 -0.83 -6.36
N LEU A 53 -3.65 -1.99 -6.27
CA LEU A 53 -4.18 -3.17 -5.59
C LEU A 53 -4.54 -2.87 -4.13
N GLN A 54 -3.66 -2.17 -3.40
CA GLN A 54 -3.91 -1.79 -2.01
C GLN A 54 -5.09 -0.82 -1.87
N VAL A 55 -5.19 0.18 -2.75
CA VAL A 55 -6.34 1.09 -2.77
C VAL A 55 -7.64 0.34 -3.06
N LEU A 56 -7.63 -0.62 -3.99
CA LEU A 56 -8.78 -1.48 -4.27
C LEU A 56 -9.16 -2.34 -3.06
N LEU A 57 -8.18 -2.87 -2.32
CA LEU A 57 -8.43 -3.61 -1.07
C LEU A 57 -9.06 -2.71 0.00
N LEU A 58 -8.59 -1.48 0.17
CA LEU A 58 -9.17 -0.50 1.11
C LEU A 58 -10.62 -0.16 0.73
N LEU A 59 -10.89 0.06 -0.57
CA LEU A 59 -12.25 0.27 -1.07
C LEU A 59 -13.16 -0.94 -0.83
N PHE A 60 -12.64 -2.16 -1.03
CA PHE A 60 -13.38 -3.39 -0.77
C PHE A 60 -13.71 -3.56 0.72
N LEU A 61 -12.75 -3.32 1.60
CA LEU A 61 -12.95 -3.36 3.05
C LEU A 61 -13.99 -2.32 3.52
N TYR A 62 -13.95 -1.12 2.94
CA TYR A 62 -14.95 -0.08 3.16
C TYR A 62 -16.35 -0.53 2.72
N LYS A 63 -16.48 -1.07 1.50
CA LYS A 63 -17.75 -1.58 0.98
C LYS A 63 -18.34 -2.69 1.86
N LYS A 64 -17.48 -3.56 2.40
CA LYS A 64 -17.87 -4.63 3.33
C LYS A 64 -18.17 -4.11 4.75
N LYS A 65 -17.91 -2.83 5.05
CA LYS A 65 -18.02 -2.21 6.39
C LYS A 65 -17.21 -2.94 7.46
N ILE A 66 -16.14 -3.64 7.04
CA ILE A 66 -15.22 -4.36 7.93
C ILE A 66 -14.09 -3.38 8.24
N LEU A 67 -13.95 -2.99 9.52
CA LEU A 67 -12.96 -2.04 10.06
C LEU A 67 -13.09 -0.58 9.54
N LEU A 68 -13.35 -0.36 8.26
CA LEU A 68 -13.51 0.93 7.60
C LEU A 68 -15.00 1.26 7.43
N LYS A 69 -15.64 1.84 8.44
CA LYS A 69 -17.06 2.23 8.39
C LYS A 69 -17.28 3.69 7.99
N ASP A 70 -16.28 4.54 8.27
CA ASP A 70 -16.36 5.98 8.06
C ASP A 70 -15.55 6.38 6.83
N ILE A 71 -16.12 7.26 6.00
CA ILE A 71 -15.45 7.75 4.78
C ILE A 71 -14.17 8.52 5.10
N THR A 72 -14.14 9.20 6.24
CA THR A 72 -12.95 9.90 6.76
C THR A 72 -11.80 8.94 7.03
N LEU A 73 -12.10 7.74 7.55
CA LEU A 73 -11.10 6.70 7.81
C LEU A 73 -10.53 6.13 6.50
N LEU A 74 -11.40 5.96 5.49
CA LEU A 74 -10.98 5.53 4.16
C LEU A 74 -10.03 6.55 3.53
N ILE A 75 -10.42 7.82 3.52
CA ILE A 75 -9.60 8.91 2.96
C ILE A 75 -8.24 8.97 3.66
N LEU A 76 -8.22 8.90 5.00
CA LEU A 76 -6.98 8.89 5.78
C LEU A 76 -6.08 7.71 5.40
N ASN A 77 -6.63 6.50 5.29
CA ASN A 77 -5.85 5.32 4.93
C ASN A 77 -5.31 5.40 3.49
N VAL A 78 -6.11 5.86 2.54
CA VAL A 78 -5.66 6.08 1.15
C VAL A 78 -4.54 7.12 1.12
N LEU A 79 -4.68 8.24 1.83
CA LEU A 79 -3.64 9.26 1.95
C LEU A 79 -2.34 8.69 2.52
N ILE A 80 -2.42 7.90 3.60
CA ILE A 80 -1.25 7.25 4.20
C ILE A 80 -0.57 6.33 3.17
N THR A 81 -1.33 5.50 2.47
CA THR A 81 -0.79 4.58 1.46
C THR A 81 -0.11 5.34 0.31
N VAL A 82 -0.72 6.43 -0.18
CA VAL A 82 -0.13 7.27 -1.23
C VAL A 82 1.14 7.98 -0.74
N CYS A 83 1.14 8.54 0.47
CA CYS A 83 2.32 9.16 1.06
C CYS A 83 3.47 8.16 1.24
N LEU A 84 3.17 6.92 1.70
CA LEU A 84 4.16 5.85 1.82
C LEU A 84 4.75 5.49 0.45
N PHE A 85 3.91 5.40 -0.59
CA PHE A 85 4.39 5.15 -1.95
C PHE A 85 5.30 6.27 -2.46
N LEU A 86 4.87 7.54 -2.33
CA LEU A 86 5.68 8.68 -2.75
C LEU A 86 7.02 8.72 -2.02
N TYR A 87 7.03 8.45 -0.72
CA TYR A 87 8.26 8.45 0.06
C TYR A 87 9.20 7.29 -0.31
N PHE A 88 8.72 6.05 -0.23
CA PHE A 88 9.57 4.86 -0.39
C PHE A 88 9.90 4.51 -1.85
N VAL A 89 8.98 4.77 -2.78
CA VAL A 89 9.13 4.35 -4.17
C VAL A 89 9.58 5.50 -5.06
N VAL A 90 9.06 6.72 -4.86
CA VAL A 90 9.39 7.84 -5.76
C VAL A 90 10.58 8.63 -5.25
N TYR A 91 10.62 8.99 -3.96
CA TYR A 91 11.73 9.77 -3.42
C TYR A 91 12.96 8.91 -3.17
N LEU A 92 12.79 7.76 -2.50
CA LEU A 92 13.93 6.91 -2.09
C LEU A 92 14.53 6.11 -3.24
N ALA A 93 13.80 5.84 -4.34
CA ALA A 93 14.34 5.11 -5.48
C ALA A 93 14.99 6.02 -6.55
N ASN A 94 14.76 7.34 -6.50
CA ASN A 94 15.35 8.31 -7.42
C ASN A 94 16.52 9.09 -6.83
N ASN A 95 16.78 8.96 -5.51
CA ASN A 95 17.96 9.46 -4.82
C ASN A 95 18.92 8.30 -4.54
#